data_AF-A0A6M3IGN4-F1
#
_entry.id   AF-A0A6M3IGN4-F1
#
_cell.length_a   1.000
_cell.length_b   1.000
_cell.length_c   1.000
_cell.angle_alpha   90.00
_cell.angle_beta   90.00
_cell.angle_gamma   90.00
#
_symmetry.space_group_name_H-M   'P 1'
#
loop_
_entity.id
_entity.type
_entity.pdbx_description
1 polymer ?
#
loop_
_entity_poly.entity_id
_entity_poly.type
_entity_poly.pdbx_seq_one_letter_code
_entity_poly.pdbx_strand_id
1 'polypeptide(L)'
;MPWWDHPDRPKNFIEIQRSEGYDDDDIAMHYPSTIEEAIEALTGNYFGKALAKHNQFTDGQKGYLEYDDDGDIRFEPSKHGILEVWEEPDQVGWRNLHVIFSDVSEGLGQTSSVAYVFNRDKRKFVAKLKSSKIAADLWADELIKLAKWCGDTPLLCPEVSGAGQTTLKVLRRERYPRIYRDRQEDKVRKKVTTTYGWAESRKKKVLLVDALKGYLRDSETPVPDGELIDQCSTFIRHPDGRLAKEDETKRDDCVIAAGGCLVLDETLPAPERTMTERDIVIATSLSVTKIPWANQEGSRDPWVE
;
A
#
# COMPACT_ATOMS: atom_id res chain seq x y z
N MET A 1 28.97 -17.82 -2.90
CA MET A 1 29.91 -17.32 -3.93
C MET A 1 29.89 -15.81 -3.84
N PRO A 2 31.01 -15.15 -3.53
CA PRO A 2 31.08 -13.70 -3.45
C PRO A 2 30.66 -13.05 -4.77
N TRP A 3 30.18 -11.81 -4.75
CA TRP A 3 29.60 -11.20 -5.95
C TRP A 3 30.60 -11.05 -7.12
N TRP A 4 31.89 -10.88 -6.83
CA TRP A 4 32.96 -10.77 -7.83
C TRP A 4 33.35 -12.10 -8.48
N ASP A 5 32.85 -13.22 -7.95
CA ASP A 5 33.13 -14.57 -8.44
C ASP A 5 31.96 -15.11 -9.31
N HIS A 6 30.89 -14.31 -9.48
CA HIS A 6 29.75 -14.67 -10.31
C HIS A 6 30.03 -14.37 -11.79
N PRO A 7 29.90 -15.36 -12.71
CA PRO A 7 30.31 -15.22 -14.11
C PRO A 7 29.53 -14.13 -14.88
N ASP A 8 28.28 -13.85 -14.48
CA ASP A 8 27.44 -12.83 -15.12
C ASP A 8 27.58 -11.41 -14.54
N ARG A 9 28.47 -11.18 -13.56
CA ARG A 9 28.60 -9.87 -12.90
C ARG A 9 29.86 -9.13 -13.39
N PRO A 10 29.74 -7.92 -13.96
CA PRO A 10 30.90 -7.16 -14.44
C PRO A 10 31.74 -6.62 -13.28
N LYS A 11 32.99 -6.22 -13.54
CA LYS A 11 33.91 -5.71 -12.51
C LYS A 11 33.41 -4.46 -11.78
N ASN A 12 32.59 -3.64 -12.45
CA ASN A 12 31.95 -2.45 -11.90
C ASN A 12 30.53 -2.70 -11.39
N PHE A 13 30.15 -3.95 -11.11
CA PHE A 13 28.80 -4.33 -10.68
C PHE A 13 28.29 -3.51 -9.48
N ILE A 14 29.12 -3.30 -8.46
CA ILE A 14 28.75 -2.51 -7.28
C ILE A 14 28.51 -1.03 -7.63
N GLU A 15 29.31 -0.46 -8.52
CA GLU A 15 29.13 0.92 -9.00
C GLU A 15 27.82 1.06 -9.79
N ILE A 16 27.46 0.03 -10.56
CA ILE A 16 26.16 -0.03 -11.25
C ILE A 16 25.02 -0.03 -10.23
N GLN A 17 25.07 -0.87 -9.19
CA GLN A 17 24.03 -0.89 -8.16
C GLN A 17 23.91 0.47 -7.43
N ARG A 18 25.03 1.12 -7.10
CA ARG A 18 25.00 2.49 -6.54
C ARG A 18 24.37 3.49 -7.50
N SER A 19 24.67 3.40 -8.79
CA SER A 19 24.06 4.29 -9.80
C SER A 19 22.57 4.03 -10.01
N GLU A 20 22.09 2.82 -9.70
CA GLU A 20 20.67 2.45 -9.67
C GLU A 20 19.97 2.88 -8.37
N GLY A 21 20.69 3.50 -7.44
CA GLY A 21 20.13 4.08 -6.21
C GLY A 21 20.21 3.20 -4.97
N TYR A 22 20.91 2.06 -5.03
CA TYR A 22 21.18 1.23 -3.85
C TYR A 22 22.25 1.85 -2.96
N ASP A 23 22.01 1.90 -1.65
CA ASP A 23 23.04 2.31 -0.69
C ASP A 23 23.98 1.14 -0.33
N ASP A 24 25.08 1.44 0.36
CA ASP A 24 26.10 0.43 0.68
C ASP A 24 25.56 -0.68 1.60
N ASP A 25 24.59 -0.38 2.47
CA ASP A 25 23.98 -1.38 3.34
C ASP A 25 23.07 -2.32 2.52
N ASP A 26 22.29 -1.77 1.58
CA ASP A 26 21.50 -2.56 0.63
C ASP A 26 22.40 -3.46 -0.22
N ILE A 27 23.48 -2.91 -0.75
CA ILE A 27 24.43 -3.66 -1.57
C ILE A 27 25.07 -4.78 -0.74
N ALA A 28 25.50 -4.52 0.50
CA ALA A 28 26.05 -5.56 1.37
C ALA A 28 25.01 -6.64 1.69
N MET A 29 23.73 -6.27 1.84
CA MET A 29 22.64 -7.20 2.10
C MET A 29 22.27 -8.07 0.88
N HIS A 30 22.35 -7.53 -0.34
CA HIS A 30 22.06 -8.27 -1.58
C HIS A 30 23.28 -9.03 -2.12
N TYR A 31 24.47 -8.50 -1.89
CA TYR A 31 25.74 -8.92 -2.50
C TYR A 31 26.88 -8.86 -1.46
N PRO A 32 26.81 -9.66 -0.39
CA PRO A 32 27.80 -9.61 0.67
C PRO A 32 29.19 -9.93 0.12
N SER A 33 30.15 -9.11 0.54
CA SER A 33 31.56 -9.19 0.17
C SER A 33 32.36 -9.93 1.24
N THR A 34 31.88 -10.01 2.48
CA THR A 34 32.55 -10.75 3.56
C THR A 34 31.66 -11.85 4.13
N ILE A 35 32.26 -12.78 4.89
CA ILE A 35 31.50 -13.82 5.61
C ILE A 35 30.65 -13.15 6.69
N GLU A 36 31.19 -12.15 7.37
CA GLU A 36 30.49 -11.35 8.37
C GLU A 36 29.27 -10.63 7.77
N GLU A 37 29.45 -9.93 6.64
CA GLU A 37 28.33 -9.32 5.90
C GLU A 37 27.32 -10.37 5.43
N ALA A 38 27.78 -11.54 5.00
CA ALA A 38 26.87 -12.62 4.59
C ALA A 38 26.05 -13.14 5.77
N ILE A 39 26.66 -13.28 6.96
CA ILE A 39 25.96 -13.66 8.19
C ILE A 39 24.97 -12.59 8.59
N GLU A 40 25.38 -11.31 8.60
CA GLU A 40 24.51 -10.18 8.93
C GLU A 40 23.37 -10.02 7.92
N ALA A 41 23.61 -10.29 6.63
CA ALA A 41 22.57 -10.30 5.59
C ALA A 41 21.59 -11.48 5.72
N LEU A 42 22.04 -12.60 6.28
CA LEU A 42 21.23 -13.82 6.48
C LEU A 42 20.42 -13.79 7.79
N THR A 43 20.87 -13.05 8.80
CA THR A 43 20.21 -12.99 10.13
C THR A 43 19.71 -11.59 10.50
N GLY A 44 19.99 -10.59 9.66
CA GLY A 44 19.70 -9.19 9.93
C GLY A 44 18.27 -8.80 9.55
N ASN A 45 17.81 -7.75 10.23
CA ASN A 45 16.59 -7.07 9.87
C ASN A 45 16.71 -6.45 8.46
N TYR A 46 15.72 -6.70 7.59
CA TYR A 46 15.76 -6.23 6.21
C TYR A 46 15.76 -4.70 6.07
N PHE A 47 15.00 -4.03 6.94
CA PHE A 47 14.84 -2.58 6.91
C PHE A 47 16.04 -1.87 7.57
N GLY A 48 16.72 -2.53 8.51
CA GLY A 48 17.96 -2.09 9.13
C GLY A 48 17.90 -0.64 9.62
N LYS A 49 18.87 0.16 9.19
CA LYS A 49 18.99 1.58 9.57
C LYS A 49 17.83 2.46 9.10
N ALA A 50 17.03 2.02 8.12
CA ALA A 50 15.86 2.77 7.67
C ALA A 50 14.84 2.99 8.81
N LEU A 51 14.84 2.13 9.83
CA LEU A 51 13.95 2.24 11.00
C LEU A 51 14.43 3.24 12.06
N ALA A 52 15.68 3.70 12.00
CA ALA A 52 16.31 4.45 13.10
C ALA A 52 15.57 5.73 13.49
N LYS A 53 14.93 6.41 12.53
CA LYS A 53 14.15 7.65 12.77
C LYS A 53 12.67 7.40 13.10
N HIS A 54 12.24 6.14 13.09
CA HIS A 54 10.85 5.73 13.32
C HIS A 54 10.67 5.16 14.72
N ASN A 55 11.11 5.93 15.73
CA ASN A 55 11.03 5.57 17.14
C ASN A 55 9.97 6.36 17.93
N GLN A 56 9.26 7.24 17.23
CA GLN A 56 8.16 8.05 17.78
C GLN A 56 6.89 7.70 17.01
N PHE A 57 5.86 7.29 17.76
CA PHE A 57 4.57 6.91 17.23
C PHE A 57 3.51 7.85 17.80
N THR A 58 2.55 8.21 16.97
CA THR A 58 1.38 8.99 17.39
C THR A 58 0.18 8.13 17.12
N ASP A 59 -0.49 7.67 18.17
CA ASP A 59 -1.73 6.90 18.03
C ASP A 59 -2.75 7.71 17.23
N GLY A 60 -3.33 7.08 16.21
CA GLY A 60 -4.40 7.70 15.45
C GLY A 60 -5.72 7.67 16.21
N GLN A 61 -6.67 8.50 15.79
CA GLN A 61 -8.03 8.40 16.28
C GLN A 61 -8.68 7.15 15.69
N LYS A 62 -9.17 6.26 16.55
CA LYS A 62 -9.87 5.04 16.13
C LYS A 62 -11.36 5.26 15.99
N GLY A 63 -11.99 4.57 15.04
CA GLY A 63 -13.42 4.66 14.80
C GLY A 63 -13.93 3.74 13.70
N TYR A 64 -15.18 3.98 13.30
CA TYR A 64 -15.85 3.29 12.20
C TYR A 64 -16.23 4.30 11.12
N LEU A 65 -16.35 3.81 9.89
CA LEU A 65 -16.99 4.56 8.82
C LEU A 65 -18.44 4.09 8.71
N GLU A 66 -19.35 5.04 8.86
CA GLU A 66 -20.78 4.78 8.78
C GLU A 66 -21.43 5.71 7.74
N TYR A 67 -22.50 5.22 7.14
CA TYR A 67 -23.36 6.05 6.30
C TYR A 67 -24.25 6.90 7.20
N ASP A 68 -24.35 8.19 6.92
CA ASP A 68 -25.37 9.05 7.52
C ASP A 68 -26.71 8.92 6.80
N ASP A 69 -27.72 9.64 7.28
CA ASP A 69 -29.08 9.63 6.73
C ASP A 69 -29.14 10.13 5.27
N ASP A 70 -28.17 10.91 4.83
CA ASP A 70 -28.06 11.46 3.48
C ASP A 70 -27.26 10.53 2.54
N GLY A 71 -26.67 9.46 3.06
CA GLY A 71 -25.84 8.50 2.34
C GLY A 71 -24.38 8.90 2.21
N ASP A 72 -23.94 9.92 2.93
CA ASP A 72 -22.54 10.34 3.03
C ASP A 72 -21.80 9.51 4.08
N ILE A 73 -20.48 9.39 3.92
CA ILE A 73 -19.65 8.66 4.89
C ILE A 73 -19.16 9.61 5.97
N ARG A 74 -19.37 9.22 7.23
CA ARG A 74 -18.82 9.90 8.41
C ARG A 74 -17.92 8.97 9.21
N PHE A 75 -16.90 9.57 9.81
CA PHE A 75 -16.06 8.91 10.78
C PHE A 75 -16.67 9.04 12.17
N GLU A 76 -17.02 7.91 12.79
CA GLU A 76 -17.56 7.85 14.15
C GLU A 76 -16.47 7.35 15.12
N PRO A 77 -15.96 8.21 16.01
CA PRO A 77 -14.89 7.83 16.94
C PRO A 77 -15.28 6.69 17.88
N SER A 78 -14.46 5.66 17.94
CA SER A 78 -14.65 4.52 18.83
C SER A 78 -13.33 3.84 19.13
N LYS A 79 -13.08 3.54 20.42
CA LYS A 79 -11.87 2.81 20.86
C LYS A 79 -11.75 1.41 20.26
N HIS A 80 -12.86 0.83 19.82
CA HIS A 80 -12.93 -0.50 19.20
C HIS A 80 -13.00 -0.44 17.67
N GLY A 81 -12.93 0.77 17.10
CA GLY A 81 -12.92 1.03 15.68
C GLY A 81 -11.84 0.25 14.94
N ILE A 82 -12.19 -0.17 13.72
CA ILE A 82 -11.26 -0.87 12.81
C ILE A 82 -10.47 0.11 11.93
N LEU A 83 -10.90 1.37 11.86
CA LEU A 83 -10.18 2.44 11.19
C LEU A 83 -9.40 3.24 12.22
N GLU A 84 -8.14 3.51 11.92
CA GLU A 84 -7.25 4.40 12.65
C GLU A 84 -6.84 5.55 11.72
N VAL A 85 -7.08 6.79 12.15
CA VAL A 85 -6.85 8.02 11.36
C VAL A 85 -5.79 8.87 12.04
N TRP A 86 -4.71 9.17 11.32
CA TRP A 86 -3.65 10.07 11.79
C TRP A 86 -3.81 11.48 11.21
N GLU A 87 -4.35 11.58 10.01
CA GLU A 87 -4.64 12.84 9.33
C GLU A 87 -5.93 12.68 8.53
N GLU A 88 -6.84 13.65 8.61
CA GLU A 88 -8.04 13.63 7.78
C GLU A 88 -7.65 13.81 6.29
N PRO A 89 -8.22 13.02 5.37
CA PRO A 89 -7.88 13.10 3.96
C PRO A 89 -8.44 14.39 3.35
N ASP A 90 -7.68 15.01 2.43
CA ASP A 90 -8.21 16.15 1.68
C ASP A 90 -9.25 15.66 0.66
N GLN A 91 -10.53 15.95 0.91
CA GLN A 91 -11.64 15.31 0.19
C GLN A 91 -11.99 15.94 -1.16
N VAL A 92 -11.57 17.18 -1.43
CA VAL A 92 -12.03 17.96 -2.60
C VAL A 92 -10.89 18.64 -3.33
N GLY A 93 -11.10 18.90 -4.63
CA GLY A 93 -10.21 19.75 -5.42
C GLY A 93 -8.93 19.08 -5.89
N TRP A 94 -8.87 17.75 -5.87
CA TRP A 94 -7.73 16.98 -6.32
C TRP A 94 -8.10 15.92 -7.35
N ARG A 95 -7.08 15.46 -8.08
CA ARG A 95 -7.09 14.25 -8.89
C ARG A 95 -5.89 13.39 -8.49
N ASN A 96 -6.11 12.10 -8.24
CA ASN A 96 -5.07 11.12 -7.90
C ASN A 96 -4.32 11.45 -6.60
N LEU A 97 -4.96 12.11 -5.63
CA LEU A 97 -4.30 12.45 -4.37
C LEU A 97 -4.05 11.23 -3.49
N HIS A 98 -5.03 10.33 -3.44
CA HIS A 98 -5.01 9.17 -2.54
C HIS A 98 -4.90 7.87 -3.32
N VAL A 99 -4.15 6.92 -2.76
CA VAL A 99 -4.15 5.50 -3.15
C VAL A 99 -4.49 4.65 -1.95
N ILE A 100 -5.16 3.53 -2.20
CA ILE A 100 -5.50 2.52 -1.20
C ILE A 100 -4.99 1.18 -1.69
N PHE A 101 -4.15 0.54 -0.89
CA PHE A 101 -3.77 -0.85 -1.09
C PHE A 101 -4.24 -1.68 0.10
N SER A 102 -4.78 -2.87 -0.17
CA SER A 102 -5.24 -3.79 0.86
C SER A 102 -4.60 -5.16 0.71
N ASP A 103 -3.93 -5.62 1.76
CA ASP A 103 -3.67 -7.04 1.98
C ASP A 103 -4.93 -7.67 2.60
N VAL A 104 -5.41 -8.78 2.03
CA VAL A 104 -6.73 -9.34 2.33
C VAL A 104 -6.61 -10.73 2.92
N SER A 105 -7.10 -10.89 4.15
CA SER A 105 -7.25 -12.18 4.82
C SER A 105 -8.64 -12.78 4.64
N GLU A 106 -8.80 -14.06 5.03
CA GLU A 106 -10.11 -14.74 5.05
C GLU A 106 -11.07 -14.23 6.15
N GLY A 107 -10.56 -13.54 7.18
CA GLY A 107 -11.38 -13.08 8.32
C GLY A 107 -11.62 -14.14 9.41
N LEU A 108 -10.79 -15.19 9.46
CA LEU A 108 -10.91 -16.29 10.44
C LEU A 108 -10.17 -16.04 11.77
N GLY A 109 -9.66 -14.83 11.99
CA GLY A 109 -8.94 -14.43 13.21
C GLY A 109 -7.45 -14.76 13.26
N GLN A 110 -6.93 -15.53 12.29
CA GLN A 110 -5.52 -15.95 12.24
C GLN A 110 -4.62 -14.84 11.68
N THR A 111 -4.97 -14.30 10.51
CA THR A 111 -4.32 -13.14 9.87
C THR A 111 -5.30 -11.96 9.84
N SER A 112 -4.80 -10.76 9.54
CA SER A 112 -5.66 -9.57 9.46
C SER A 112 -5.71 -9.04 8.03
N SER A 113 -6.89 -8.63 7.59
CA SER A 113 -6.99 -7.76 6.43
C SER A 113 -6.53 -6.37 6.87
N VAL A 114 -5.64 -5.77 6.10
CA VAL A 114 -5.07 -4.44 6.35
C VAL A 114 -5.15 -3.63 5.08
N ALA A 115 -5.61 -2.38 5.18
CA ALA A 115 -5.54 -1.41 4.10
C ALA A 115 -4.98 -0.09 4.61
N TYR A 116 -4.12 0.54 3.82
CA TYR A 116 -3.63 1.88 4.10
C TYR A 116 -4.19 2.88 3.10
N VAL A 117 -4.37 4.11 3.57
CA VAL A 117 -4.57 5.28 2.72
C VAL A 117 -3.27 6.06 2.69
N PHE A 118 -2.72 6.27 1.50
CA PHE A 118 -1.51 7.05 1.30
C PHE A 118 -1.82 8.34 0.52
N ASN A 119 -1.48 9.48 1.11
CA ASN A 119 -1.57 10.80 0.49
C ASN A 119 -0.28 11.07 -0.30
N ARG A 120 -0.42 11.19 -1.61
CA ARG A 120 0.69 11.27 -2.57
C ARG A 120 1.34 12.64 -2.64
N ASP A 121 0.61 13.70 -2.31
CA ASP A 121 1.13 15.07 -2.26
C ASP A 121 1.97 15.28 -1.00
N LYS A 122 1.41 14.96 0.17
CA LYS A 122 2.08 15.07 1.47
C LYS A 122 3.10 13.96 1.73
N ARG A 123 3.09 12.90 0.90
CA ARG A 123 3.94 11.70 1.05
C ARG A 123 3.78 11.03 2.41
N LYS A 124 2.55 10.79 2.87
CA LYS A 124 2.26 10.24 4.20
C LYS A 124 1.14 9.20 4.18
N PHE A 125 1.25 8.23 5.09
CA PHE A 125 0.12 7.38 5.46
C PHE A 125 -0.83 8.16 6.37
N VAL A 126 -2.09 8.30 5.96
CA VAL A 126 -3.08 9.16 6.66
C VAL A 126 -4.10 8.34 7.45
N ALA A 127 -4.37 7.11 7.02
CA ALA A 127 -5.24 6.19 7.74
C ALA A 127 -4.86 4.72 7.49
N LYS A 128 -5.23 3.86 8.44
CA LYS A 128 -5.14 2.39 8.37
C LYS A 128 -6.48 1.77 8.76
N LEU A 129 -7.00 0.91 7.90
CA LEU A 129 -8.13 0.04 8.19
C LEU A 129 -7.60 -1.36 8.46
N LYS A 130 -8.01 -1.99 9.57
CA LYS A 130 -7.53 -3.32 9.94
C LYS A 130 -8.59 -4.15 10.66
N SER A 131 -8.77 -5.39 10.23
CA SER A 131 -9.60 -6.37 10.94
C SER A 131 -9.17 -7.80 10.65
N SER A 132 -9.20 -8.66 11.67
CA SER A 132 -9.01 -10.11 11.52
C SER A 132 -10.32 -10.89 11.48
N LYS A 133 -11.48 -10.22 11.61
CA LYS A 133 -12.79 -10.87 11.82
C LYS A 133 -13.80 -10.57 10.72
N ILE A 134 -13.48 -9.68 9.79
CA ILE A 134 -14.37 -9.30 8.70
C ILE A 134 -14.11 -10.25 7.53
N ALA A 135 -15.17 -10.91 7.07
CA ALA A 135 -15.12 -11.77 5.90
C ALA A 135 -14.77 -10.97 4.64
N ALA A 136 -14.14 -11.62 3.66
CA ALA A 136 -13.59 -10.96 2.49
C ALA A 136 -14.61 -10.20 1.62
N ASP A 137 -15.87 -10.64 1.60
CA ASP A 137 -16.97 -9.94 0.93
C ASP A 137 -17.34 -8.64 1.66
N LEU A 138 -17.53 -8.70 2.98
CA LEU A 138 -17.81 -7.53 3.82
C LEU A 138 -16.62 -6.56 3.88
N TRP A 139 -15.39 -7.08 3.76
CA TRP A 139 -14.19 -6.24 3.69
C TRP A 139 -14.21 -5.31 2.48
N ALA A 140 -14.78 -5.75 1.35
CA ALA A 140 -14.93 -4.89 0.17
C ALA A 140 -15.85 -3.68 0.43
N ASP A 141 -16.90 -3.86 1.24
CA ASP A 141 -17.80 -2.77 1.60
C ASP A 141 -17.07 -1.73 2.46
N GLU A 142 -16.25 -2.17 3.42
CA GLU A 142 -15.42 -1.27 4.24
C GLU A 142 -14.36 -0.53 3.40
N LEU A 143 -13.76 -1.20 2.41
CA LEU A 143 -12.86 -0.56 1.45
C LEU A 143 -13.56 0.51 0.60
N ILE A 144 -14.82 0.28 0.20
CA ILE A 144 -15.62 1.27 -0.54
C ILE A 144 -15.96 2.47 0.37
N LYS A 145 -16.35 2.23 1.63
CA LYS A 145 -16.57 3.30 2.61
C LYS A 145 -15.30 4.13 2.81
N LEU A 146 -14.15 3.48 2.96
CA LEU A 146 -12.84 4.14 3.09
C LEU A 146 -12.54 5.00 1.87
N ALA A 147 -12.72 4.46 0.66
CA ALA A 147 -12.51 5.20 -0.57
C ALA A 147 -13.44 6.43 -0.70
N LYS A 148 -14.72 6.29 -0.32
CA LYS A 148 -15.68 7.40 -0.31
C LYS A 148 -15.27 8.47 0.70
N TRP A 149 -14.84 8.06 1.89
CA TRP A 149 -14.37 8.97 2.94
C TRP A 149 -13.12 9.77 2.52
N CYS A 150 -12.25 9.19 1.68
CA CYS A 150 -11.09 9.88 1.12
C CYS A 150 -11.43 10.90 0.01
N GLY A 151 -12.68 11.00 -0.45
CA GLY A 151 -13.10 11.96 -1.47
C GLY A 151 -12.85 11.48 -2.90
N ASP A 152 -11.93 12.14 -3.63
CA ASP A 152 -11.55 11.99 -5.06
C ASP A 152 -11.23 10.54 -5.49
N THR A 153 -12.24 9.68 -5.45
CA THR A 153 -12.25 8.24 -5.76
C THR A 153 -10.85 7.65 -5.89
N PRO A 154 -10.18 7.25 -4.79
CA PRO A 154 -8.78 6.82 -4.84
C PRO A 154 -8.56 5.66 -5.81
N LEU A 155 -7.32 5.46 -6.26
CA LEU A 155 -6.99 4.19 -6.90
C LEU A 155 -6.93 3.12 -5.81
N LEU A 156 -7.76 2.08 -5.95
CA LEU A 156 -7.89 1.01 -4.98
C LEU A 156 -7.34 -0.30 -5.53
N CYS A 157 -6.48 -0.96 -4.76
CA CYS A 157 -5.90 -2.24 -5.15
C CYS A 157 -6.00 -3.26 -4.00
N PRO A 158 -6.85 -4.28 -4.12
CA PRO A 158 -6.72 -5.46 -3.27
C PRO A 158 -5.58 -6.35 -3.78
N GLU A 159 -4.85 -6.96 -2.86
CA GLU A 159 -4.10 -8.18 -3.15
C GLU A 159 -5.09 -9.28 -3.56
N VAL A 160 -4.77 -10.01 -4.62
CA VAL A 160 -5.65 -11.03 -5.22
C VAL A 160 -5.01 -12.41 -5.04
N SER A 161 -4.88 -12.82 -3.79
CA SER A 161 -4.54 -14.18 -3.36
C SER A 161 -5.70 -14.71 -2.49
N GLY A 162 -6.10 -15.97 -2.67
CA GLY A 162 -7.19 -16.61 -1.90
C GLY A 162 -8.45 -15.74 -1.73
N ALA A 163 -8.68 -15.29 -0.49
CA ALA A 163 -9.77 -14.41 -0.06
C ALA A 163 -9.90 -13.11 -0.87
N GLY A 164 -8.79 -12.53 -1.32
CA GLY A 164 -8.76 -11.30 -2.12
C GLY A 164 -9.55 -11.39 -3.43
N GLN A 165 -9.72 -12.59 -3.99
CA GLN A 165 -10.59 -12.79 -5.16
C GLN A 165 -12.06 -12.49 -4.85
N THR A 166 -12.52 -12.78 -3.63
CA THR A 166 -13.89 -12.49 -3.20
C THR A 166 -14.08 -10.99 -3.03
N THR A 167 -13.14 -10.31 -2.36
CA THR A 167 -13.13 -8.84 -2.23
C THR A 167 -13.15 -8.17 -3.60
N LEU A 168 -12.30 -8.60 -4.53
CA LEU A 168 -12.29 -8.08 -5.88
C LEU A 168 -13.61 -8.29 -6.63
N LYS A 169 -14.25 -9.47 -6.49
CA LYS A 169 -15.57 -9.72 -7.11
C LYS A 169 -16.62 -8.74 -6.60
N VAL A 170 -16.65 -8.46 -5.29
CA VAL A 170 -17.57 -7.49 -4.70
C VAL A 170 -17.28 -6.09 -5.20
N LEU A 171 -16.03 -5.63 -5.16
CA LEU A 171 -15.65 -4.30 -5.70
C LEU A 171 -16.10 -4.10 -7.16
N ARG A 172 -16.00 -5.16 -7.99
CA ARG A 172 -16.49 -5.13 -9.37
C ARG A 172 -18.02 -5.15 -9.48
N ARG A 173 -18.70 -5.92 -8.62
CA ARG A 173 -20.17 -5.97 -8.55
C ARG A 173 -20.75 -4.60 -8.16
N GLU A 174 -20.14 -3.95 -7.18
CA GLU A 174 -20.48 -2.58 -6.73
C GLU A 174 -20.00 -1.49 -7.70
N ARG A 175 -19.40 -1.88 -8.84
CA ARG A 175 -18.93 -0.97 -9.89
C ARG A 175 -17.96 0.10 -9.39
N TYR A 176 -17.10 -0.23 -8.43
CA TYR A 176 -16.06 0.69 -7.99
C TYR A 176 -15.20 1.11 -9.20
N PRO A 177 -15.09 2.41 -9.51
CA PRO A 177 -14.64 2.85 -10.83
C PRO A 177 -13.12 2.78 -11.00
N ARG A 178 -12.35 2.81 -9.91
CA ARG A 178 -10.88 2.94 -9.95
C ARG A 178 -10.16 1.79 -9.27
N ILE A 179 -10.41 0.57 -9.74
CA ILE A 179 -9.65 -0.62 -9.32
C ILE A 179 -8.35 -0.71 -10.12
N TYR A 180 -7.22 -0.91 -9.45
CA TYR A 180 -5.93 -1.16 -10.10
C TYR A 180 -5.98 -2.36 -11.03
N ARG A 181 -5.21 -2.29 -12.12
CA ARG A 181 -5.10 -3.33 -13.13
C ARG A 181 -3.63 -3.66 -13.37
N ASP A 182 -3.22 -4.85 -12.98
CA ASP A 182 -1.88 -5.37 -13.24
C ASP A 182 -1.74 -5.71 -14.72
N ARG A 183 -0.75 -5.11 -15.38
CA ARG A 183 -0.41 -5.39 -16.78
C ARG A 183 0.76 -6.35 -16.82
N GLN A 184 0.52 -7.56 -17.32
CA GLN A 184 1.57 -8.55 -17.53
C GLN A 184 1.85 -8.70 -19.02
N GLU A 185 3.09 -8.44 -19.40
CA GLU A 185 3.56 -8.67 -20.76
C GLU A 185 4.20 -10.06 -20.86
N ASP A 186 3.54 -10.98 -21.56
CA ASP A 186 4.14 -12.27 -21.91
C ASP A 186 5.21 -12.03 -22.99
N LYS A 187 6.48 -12.02 -22.59
CA LYS A 187 7.63 -11.80 -23.47
C LYS A 187 7.74 -12.81 -24.61
N VAL A 188 7.17 -14.02 -24.44
CA VAL A 188 7.24 -15.10 -25.44
C VAL A 188 6.13 -14.97 -26.47
N ARG A 189 4.91 -14.63 -26.02
CA ARG A 189 3.72 -14.55 -26.88
C ARG A 189 3.36 -13.13 -27.32
N LYS A 190 4.06 -12.10 -26.85
CA LYS A 190 3.74 -10.67 -27.02
C LYS A 190 2.28 -10.34 -26.66
N LYS A 191 1.68 -11.12 -25.75
CA LYS A 191 0.30 -10.93 -25.31
C LYS A 191 0.32 -10.15 -24.01
N VAL A 192 -0.25 -8.95 -24.04
CA VAL A 192 -0.50 -8.17 -22.83
C VAL A 192 -1.78 -8.70 -22.20
N THR A 193 -1.68 -9.24 -20.99
CA THR A 193 -2.84 -9.62 -20.19
C THR A 193 -3.02 -8.59 -19.09
N THR A 194 -4.24 -8.09 -18.94
CA THR A 194 -4.58 -7.15 -17.88
C THR A 194 -5.49 -7.84 -16.89
N THR A 195 -5.08 -7.94 -15.63
CA THR A 195 -5.86 -8.54 -14.55
C THR A 195 -6.17 -7.50 -13.48
N TYR A 196 -7.37 -7.55 -12.91
CA TYR A 196 -7.74 -6.65 -11.82
C TYR A 196 -7.03 -7.02 -10.51
N GLY A 197 -6.70 -6.00 -9.72
CA GLY A 197 -5.98 -6.12 -8.45
C GLY A 197 -4.52 -6.50 -8.63
N TRP A 198 -3.83 -6.75 -7.51
CA TRP A 198 -2.42 -7.10 -7.50
C TRP A 198 -2.24 -8.57 -7.17
N ALA A 199 -1.67 -9.33 -8.12
CA ALA A 199 -1.31 -10.72 -7.89
C ALA A 199 0.09 -10.81 -7.26
N GLU A 200 0.17 -11.47 -6.10
CA GLU A 200 1.44 -11.68 -5.40
C GLU A 200 2.41 -12.52 -6.22
N SER A 201 3.68 -12.13 -6.20
CA SER A 201 4.77 -12.97 -6.65
C SER A 201 6.04 -12.59 -5.87
N ARG A 202 6.99 -13.52 -5.76
CA ARG A 202 8.26 -13.27 -5.08
C ARG A 202 8.95 -12.00 -5.58
N LYS A 203 8.94 -11.76 -6.90
CA LYS A 203 9.54 -10.56 -7.50
C LYS A 203 8.83 -9.29 -7.05
N LYS A 204 7.49 -9.27 -7.09
CA LYS A 204 6.74 -8.08 -6.70
C LYS A 204 6.77 -7.82 -5.20
N LYS A 205 6.83 -8.86 -4.36
CA LYS A 205 7.04 -8.72 -2.92
C LYS A 205 8.38 -8.03 -2.61
N VAL A 206 9.44 -8.37 -3.34
CA VAL A 206 10.72 -7.66 -3.23
C VAL A 206 10.56 -6.18 -3.59
N LEU A 207 9.97 -5.86 -4.75
CA LEU A 207 9.73 -4.46 -5.16
C LEU A 207 8.93 -3.67 -4.12
N LEU A 208 7.90 -4.30 -3.55
CA LEU A 208 7.04 -3.73 -2.53
C LEU A 208 7.82 -3.37 -1.26
N VAL A 209 8.63 -4.31 -0.77
CA VAL A 209 9.40 -4.13 0.46
C VAL A 209 10.55 -3.14 0.23
N ASP A 210 11.16 -3.13 -0.97
CA ASP A 210 12.18 -2.16 -1.35
C ASP A 210 11.63 -0.73 -1.40
N ALA A 211 10.45 -0.55 -2.02
CA ALA A 211 9.76 0.74 -2.03
C ALA A 211 9.47 1.24 -0.60
N LEU A 212 9.02 0.35 0.29
CA LEU A 212 8.80 0.68 1.69
C LEU A 212 10.11 1.02 2.42
N LYS A 213 11.19 0.26 2.18
CA LYS A 213 12.49 0.54 2.79
C LYS A 213 13.03 1.90 2.35
N GLY A 214 12.95 2.22 1.06
CA GLY A 214 13.33 3.53 0.52
C GLY A 214 12.49 4.65 1.12
N TYR A 215 11.16 4.49 1.16
CA TYR A 215 10.27 5.47 1.81
C TYR A 215 10.62 5.68 3.29
N LEU A 216 10.83 4.60 4.05
CA LEU A 216 11.24 4.70 5.44
C LEU A 216 12.59 5.42 5.53
N ARG A 217 13.60 5.09 4.73
CA ARG A 217 14.89 5.79 4.73
C ARG A 217 14.78 7.28 4.38
N ASP A 218 13.92 7.65 3.44
CA ASP A 218 13.92 8.98 2.81
C ASP A 218 12.82 9.92 3.36
N SER A 219 11.82 9.39 4.08
CA SER A 219 10.72 10.18 4.67
C SER A 219 11.19 11.34 5.57
N GLU A 220 10.62 12.53 5.41
CA GLU A 220 10.98 13.68 6.24
C GLU A 220 10.45 13.57 7.67
N THR A 221 9.31 12.88 7.85
CA THR A 221 8.65 12.71 9.14
C THR A 221 8.54 11.23 9.50
N PRO A 222 8.58 10.88 10.80
CA PRO A 222 8.33 9.52 11.24
C PRO A 222 6.97 8.99 10.77
N VAL A 223 6.90 7.72 10.39
CA VAL A 223 5.64 7.03 10.15
C VAL A 223 4.93 6.85 11.49
N PRO A 224 3.65 7.26 11.60
CA PRO A 224 2.96 7.27 12.89
C PRO A 224 2.54 5.88 13.38
N ASP A 225 2.55 4.88 12.50
CA ASP A 225 2.08 3.52 12.79
C ASP A 225 3.18 2.66 13.43
N GLY A 226 3.14 2.54 14.76
CA GLY A 226 4.06 1.67 15.51
C GLY A 226 3.95 0.19 15.13
N GLU A 227 2.76 -0.30 14.75
CA GLU A 227 2.60 -1.71 14.35
C GLU A 227 3.32 -2.00 13.03
N LEU A 228 3.26 -1.08 12.07
CA LEU A 228 4.02 -1.21 10.83
C LEU A 228 5.52 -1.31 11.12
N ILE A 229 6.03 -0.43 12.00
CA ILE A 229 7.44 -0.40 12.36
C ILE A 229 7.86 -1.66 13.12
N ASP A 230 7.02 -2.17 14.03
CA ASP A 230 7.24 -3.43 14.73
C ASP A 230 7.31 -4.62 13.75
N GLN A 231 6.40 -4.66 12.76
CA GLN A 231 6.43 -5.70 11.74
C GLN A 231 7.67 -5.59 10.84
N CYS A 232 8.04 -4.37 10.42
CA CYS A 232 9.30 -4.11 9.73
C CYS A 232 10.51 -4.60 10.55
N SER A 233 10.52 -4.42 11.88
CA SER A 233 11.62 -4.83 12.77
C SER A 233 11.84 -6.35 12.85
N THR A 234 10.83 -7.15 12.47
CA THR A 234 10.88 -8.63 12.46
C THR A 234 10.87 -9.21 11.04
N PHE A 235 11.02 -8.36 10.03
CA PHE A 235 11.06 -8.78 8.63
C PHE A 235 12.51 -9.01 8.20
N ILE A 236 12.83 -10.21 7.71
CA ILE A 236 14.20 -10.65 7.42
C ILE A 236 14.33 -11.22 6.01
N ARG A 237 15.58 -11.38 5.57
CA ARG A 237 15.93 -12.18 4.41
C ARG A 237 16.30 -13.59 4.85
N HIS A 238 15.46 -14.57 4.52
CA HIS A 238 15.69 -15.97 4.81
C HIS A 238 16.87 -16.54 3.98
N PRO A 239 17.50 -17.66 4.40
CA PRO A 239 18.63 -18.25 3.68
C PRO A 239 18.36 -18.66 2.23
N ASP A 240 17.10 -18.93 1.89
CA ASP A 240 16.64 -19.19 0.51
C ASP A 240 16.48 -17.91 -0.33
N GLY A 241 16.80 -16.76 0.26
CA GLY A 241 16.65 -15.42 -0.29
C GLY A 241 15.21 -14.89 -0.29
N ARG A 242 14.27 -15.56 0.39
CA ARG A 242 12.88 -15.08 0.54
C ARG A 242 12.82 -13.96 1.55
N LEU A 243 12.04 -12.93 1.23
CA LEU A 243 11.72 -11.85 2.15
C LEU A 243 10.41 -12.16 2.85
N ALA A 244 10.44 -12.26 4.18
CA ALA A 244 9.27 -12.54 5.00
C ALA A 244 9.54 -12.18 6.46
N LYS A 245 8.49 -12.24 7.28
CA LYS A 245 8.60 -12.30 8.73
C LYS A 245 9.59 -13.38 9.19
N GLU A 246 10.26 -13.13 10.32
CA GLU A 246 11.26 -14.00 10.94
C GLU A 246 10.69 -15.39 11.27
N ASP A 247 9.50 -15.43 11.85
CA ASP A 247 8.80 -16.67 12.18
C ASP A 247 7.26 -16.51 12.09
N GLU A 248 6.53 -17.62 12.21
CA GLU A 248 5.07 -17.65 12.07
C GLU A 248 4.28 -16.97 13.21
N THR A 249 4.91 -16.67 14.33
CA THR A 249 4.29 -15.90 15.43
C THR A 249 4.24 -14.41 15.13
N LYS A 250 5.07 -13.95 14.18
CA LYS A 250 5.10 -12.57 13.70
C LYS A 250 4.08 -12.33 12.59
N ARG A 251 3.91 -11.07 12.23
CA ARG A 251 2.99 -10.61 11.18
C ARG A 251 3.72 -9.74 10.18
N ASP A 252 3.30 -9.80 8.92
CA ASP A 252 3.78 -8.93 7.84
C ASP A 252 2.65 -8.21 7.08
N ASP A 253 1.37 -8.40 7.49
CA ASP A 253 0.19 -7.82 6.83
C ASP A 253 0.32 -6.28 6.62
N CYS A 254 0.88 -5.56 7.61
CA CYS A 254 1.09 -4.11 7.51
C CYS A 254 2.21 -3.76 6.53
N VAL A 255 3.29 -4.55 6.52
CA VAL A 255 4.42 -4.37 5.58
C VAL A 255 3.92 -4.49 4.15
N ILE A 256 3.10 -5.52 3.87
CA ILE A 256 2.52 -5.74 2.54
C ILE A 256 1.58 -4.60 2.17
N ALA A 257 0.62 -4.26 3.03
CA ALA A 257 -0.36 -3.22 2.71
C ALA A 257 0.28 -1.83 2.52
N ALA A 258 1.25 -1.46 3.35
CA ALA A 258 1.93 -0.16 3.27
C ALA A 258 2.84 -0.06 2.04
N GLY A 259 3.68 -1.07 1.79
CA GLY A 259 4.51 -1.09 0.60
C GLY A 259 3.69 -1.13 -0.69
N GLY A 260 2.55 -1.82 -0.67
CA GLY A 260 1.64 -1.88 -1.81
C GLY A 260 1.13 -0.50 -2.22
N CYS A 261 0.84 0.39 -1.26
CA CYS A 261 0.48 1.78 -1.55
C CYS A 261 1.60 2.53 -2.29
N LEU A 262 2.86 2.31 -1.90
CA LEU A 262 4.02 2.95 -2.52
C LEU A 262 4.24 2.44 -3.95
N VAL A 263 4.03 1.15 -4.21
CA VAL A 263 4.05 0.61 -5.58
C VAL A 263 2.92 1.18 -6.43
N LEU A 264 1.73 1.40 -5.87
CA LEU A 264 0.63 2.04 -6.61
C LEU A 264 0.93 3.49 -6.95
N ASP A 265 1.55 4.21 -6.02
CA ASP A 265 1.92 5.62 -6.19
C ASP A 265 2.83 5.83 -7.42
N GLU A 266 3.78 4.92 -7.66
CA GLU A 266 4.65 4.93 -8.84
C GLU A 266 3.91 4.69 -10.16
N THR A 267 2.72 4.09 -10.12
CA THR A 267 1.93 3.77 -11.32
C THR A 267 1.06 4.92 -11.80
N LEU A 268 0.91 5.97 -10.99
CA LEU A 268 0.04 7.11 -11.26
C LEU A 268 0.84 8.37 -11.62
N PRO A 269 0.30 9.25 -12.48
CA PRO A 269 0.85 10.60 -12.64
C PRO A 269 0.82 11.35 -11.30
N ALA A 270 1.62 12.40 -11.16
CA ALA A 270 1.62 13.24 -9.96
C ALA A 270 0.20 13.72 -9.59
N PRO A 271 -0.11 13.89 -8.29
CA PRO A 271 -1.39 14.43 -7.87
C PRO A 271 -1.59 15.83 -8.46
N GLU A 272 -2.81 16.12 -8.93
CA GLU A 272 -3.13 17.38 -9.63
C GLU A 272 -4.25 18.10 -8.89
N ARG A 273 -4.07 19.40 -8.62
CA ARG A 273 -5.15 20.25 -8.10
C ARG A 273 -6.13 20.60 -9.21
N THR A 274 -7.40 20.25 -9.02
CA THR A 274 -8.48 20.48 -9.99
C THR A 274 -9.34 21.70 -9.67
N MET A 275 -9.20 22.27 -8.47
CA MET A 275 -9.96 23.44 -8.00
C MET A 275 -9.03 24.49 -7.38
N THR A 276 -9.43 25.76 -7.42
CA THR A 276 -8.70 26.82 -6.72
C THR A 276 -8.98 26.79 -5.22
N GLU A 277 -8.11 27.40 -4.39
CA GLU A 277 -8.35 27.51 -2.93
C GLU A 277 -9.69 28.19 -2.60
N ARG A 278 -10.11 29.18 -3.40
CA ARG A 278 -11.41 29.83 -3.23
C ARG A 278 -12.56 28.86 -3.49
N ASP A 279 -12.44 28.03 -4.53
CA ASP A 279 -13.46 27.04 -4.87
C ASP A 279 -13.53 25.92 -3.84
N ILE A 280 -12.39 25.52 -3.26
CA ILE A 280 -12.32 24.55 -2.16
C ILE A 280 -13.02 25.11 -0.92
N VAL A 281 -12.69 26.32 -0.48
CA VAL A 281 -13.33 26.94 0.70
C VAL A 281 -14.85 27.06 0.50
N ILE A 282 -15.29 27.46 -0.69
CA ILE A 282 -16.71 27.54 -1.05
C ILE A 282 -17.33 26.13 -1.02
N ALA A 283 -16.70 25.13 -1.63
CA ALA A 283 -17.19 23.76 -1.66
C ALA A 283 -17.28 23.14 -0.25
N THR A 284 -16.24 23.27 0.58
CA THR A 284 -16.22 22.78 1.98
C THR A 284 -17.26 23.50 2.85
N SER A 285 -17.57 24.77 2.56
CA SER A 285 -18.64 25.52 3.25
C SER A 285 -20.06 25.16 2.79
N LEU A 286 -20.20 24.51 1.62
CA LEU A 286 -21.49 24.18 0.99
C LEU A 286 -21.78 22.66 0.97
N SER A 287 -20.79 21.79 1.19
CA SER A 287 -20.95 20.34 1.08
C SER A 287 -21.53 19.72 2.35
N VAL A 288 -22.84 19.50 2.33
CA VAL A 288 -23.39 18.14 2.47
C VAL A 288 -23.19 17.47 1.10
N THR A 289 -22.50 16.33 1.06
CA THR A 289 -21.68 15.91 -0.08
C THR A 289 -22.46 14.99 -1.03
N LYS A 290 -23.45 15.48 -1.78
CA LYS A 290 -24.11 14.60 -2.79
C LYS A 290 -23.12 14.10 -3.86
N ILE A 291 -22.71 12.83 -3.74
CA ILE A 291 -21.77 12.16 -4.63
C ILE A 291 -22.43 11.76 -5.97
N PRO A 292 -21.89 12.17 -7.14
CA PRO A 292 -22.55 11.96 -8.44
C PRO A 292 -22.59 10.52 -8.99
N TRP A 293 -21.68 9.63 -8.60
CA TRP A 293 -21.54 8.34 -9.29
C TRP A 293 -22.59 7.29 -8.89
N ALA A 294 -23.22 7.44 -7.71
CA ALA A 294 -24.31 6.57 -7.28
C ALA A 294 -25.59 6.74 -8.12
N ASN A 295 -25.69 7.81 -8.94
CA ASN A 295 -26.87 8.15 -9.74
C ASN A 295 -26.67 8.03 -11.25
N GLN A 296 -25.58 7.43 -11.74
CA GLN A 296 -25.39 7.24 -13.19
C GLN A 296 -25.91 5.88 -13.66
N GLU A 297 -27.22 5.81 -13.91
CA GLU A 297 -27.73 4.89 -14.93
C GLU A 297 -27.19 5.35 -16.30
N GLY A 298 -26.37 4.50 -16.94
CA GLY A 298 -26.31 4.49 -18.41
C GLY A 298 -25.21 5.29 -19.11
N SER A 299 -24.08 5.61 -18.48
CA SER A 299 -22.90 6.12 -19.22
C SER A 299 -21.94 4.99 -19.60
N ARG A 300 -21.90 4.62 -20.90
CA ARG A 300 -20.92 3.67 -21.46
C ARG A 300 -19.51 4.26 -21.35
N ASP A 301 -18.59 3.48 -20.79
CA ASP A 301 -17.17 3.78 -20.65
C ASP A 301 -16.47 3.82 -22.04
N PRO A 302 -15.73 4.88 -22.39
CA PRO A 302 -14.99 4.98 -23.67
C PRO A 302 -13.76 4.05 -23.78
N TRP A 303 -13.48 3.20 -22.78
CA TRP A 303 -12.36 2.25 -22.80
C TRP A 303 -12.76 0.77 -22.88
N VAL A 304 -13.96 0.50 -23.41
CA VAL A 304 -14.41 -0.85 -23.78
C VAL A 304 -14.24 -1.02 -25.30
N GLU A 305 -13.13 -1.62 -25.71
CA GLU A 305 -13.05 -2.46 -26.91
C GLU A 305 -13.04 -3.93 -26.49
#